data_AF-A0A924RZ04-F1
#
_entry.id   AF-A0A924RZ04-F1
#
_cell.length_a   1.000
_cell.length_b   1.000
_cell.length_c   1.000
_cell.angle_alpha   90.00
_cell.angle_beta   90.00
_cell.angle_gamma   90.00
#
_symmetry.space_group_name_H-M   'P 1'
#
loop_
_entity.id
_entity.type
_entity.pdbx_description
1 polymer ?
#
loop_
_entity_poly.entity_id
_entity_poly.type
_entity_poly.pdbx_seq_one_letter_code
_entity_poly.pdbx_strand_id
1 'polypeptide(L)'
;MSETEDFKQASLDYHRISPPGKIKVVATKPMPTQRDLALAYSPGVAYACEAIVADPHQASLLTARGNLVAVITNGTAVLGLGNIGPLAGKPVMEGKGVLFQKFAGIDVFDLEIAENDPDKLVDIIASLEPTFGGINLEDIKAPECFEVGRKLRERMNIPVFHDDQHGTAIIVGAAILNALHVLGK
;
A
#
# COMPACT_ATOMS: atom_id res chain seq x y z
N MET A 1 -6.81 21.52 30.13
CA MET A 1 -6.07 20.60 29.25
C MET A 1 -5.26 21.45 28.30
N SER A 2 -4.00 21.10 28.08
CA SER A 2 -3.18 21.82 27.07
C SER A 2 -3.70 21.52 25.66
N GLU A 3 -3.50 22.42 24.69
CA GLU A 3 -3.91 22.21 23.28
C GLU A 3 -3.35 20.90 22.70
N THR A 4 -2.16 20.49 23.14
CA THR A 4 -1.52 19.23 22.74
C THR A 4 -2.25 18.01 23.31
N GLU A 5 -2.75 18.07 24.54
CA GLU A 5 -3.56 16.98 25.13
C GLU A 5 -4.91 16.84 24.44
N ASP A 6 -5.51 17.97 24.06
CA ASP A 6 -6.76 18.00 23.30
C ASP A 6 -6.59 17.38 21.91
N PHE A 7 -5.52 17.77 21.19
CA PHE A 7 -5.21 17.19 19.89
C PHE A 7 -4.91 15.68 19.95
N LYS A 8 -4.18 15.23 20.98
CA LYS A 8 -3.90 13.80 21.19
C LYS A 8 -5.20 13.01 21.36
N GLN A 9 -6.11 13.50 22.22
CA GLN A 9 -7.38 12.82 22.46
C GLN A 9 -8.25 12.82 21.19
N ALA A 10 -8.34 13.95 20.50
CA ALA A 10 -9.06 14.06 19.22
C ALA A 10 -8.53 13.08 18.15
N SER A 11 -7.21 12.90 18.06
CA SER A 11 -6.59 11.93 17.15
C SER A 11 -6.98 10.49 17.51
N LEU A 12 -6.93 10.11 18.79
CA LEU A 12 -7.34 8.77 19.23
C LEU A 12 -8.82 8.53 18.96
N ASP A 13 -9.67 9.53 19.22
CA ASP A 13 -11.11 9.42 18.99
C ASP A 13 -11.41 9.32 17.50
N TYR A 14 -10.72 10.07 16.64
CA TYR A 14 -10.81 9.94 15.19
C TYR A 14 -10.60 8.50 14.71
N HIS A 15 -9.62 7.78 15.25
CA HIS A 15 -9.37 6.37 14.89
C HIS A 15 -10.36 5.37 15.49
N ARG A 16 -11.06 5.74 16.57
CA ARG A 16 -12.00 4.87 17.31
C ARG A 16 -13.45 5.04 16.89
N ILE A 17 -13.81 6.16 16.25
CA ILE A 17 -15.15 6.40 15.71
C ILE A 17 -15.56 5.20 14.86
N SER A 18 -16.78 4.71 15.05
CA SER A 18 -17.25 3.50 14.37
C SER A 18 -17.53 3.76 12.89
N PRO A 19 -17.10 2.87 11.97
CA PRO A 19 -16.22 1.72 12.22
C PRO A 19 -14.76 2.16 12.47
N PRO A 20 -14.03 1.52 13.41
CA PRO A 20 -12.67 1.91 13.75
C PRO A 20 -11.69 1.70 12.58
N GLY A 21 -10.57 2.43 12.62
CA GLY A 21 -9.60 2.47 11.54
C GLY A 21 -10.00 3.47 10.45
N LYS A 22 -9.24 3.51 9.37
CA LYS A 22 -9.41 4.51 8.30
C LYS A 22 -9.86 3.95 6.96
N ILE A 23 -9.96 2.63 6.84
CA ILE A 23 -10.20 1.93 5.58
C ILE A 23 -11.40 0.98 5.66
N LYS A 24 -11.99 0.69 4.50
CA LYS A 24 -13.01 -0.35 4.32
C LYS A 24 -12.98 -0.85 2.88
N VAL A 25 -13.37 -2.11 2.67
CA VAL A 25 -13.57 -2.66 1.33
C VAL A 25 -15.02 -2.45 0.92
N VAL A 26 -15.23 -1.94 -0.30
CA VAL A 26 -16.56 -1.70 -0.87
C VAL A 26 -16.64 -2.37 -2.24
N ALA A 27 -17.71 -3.12 -2.49
CA ALA A 27 -17.93 -3.74 -3.79
C ALA A 27 -18.16 -2.68 -4.87
N THR A 28 -17.50 -2.85 -6.02
CA THR A 28 -17.63 -1.94 -7.17
C THR A 28 -18.77 -2.32 -8.11
N LYS A 29 -19.28 -3.56 -8.01
CA LYS A 29 -20.36 -4.08 -8.84
C LYS A 29 -21.63 -4.28 -8.00
N PRO A 30 -22.81 -3.89 -8.52
CA PRO A 30 -24.07 -4.12 -7.83
C PRO A 30 -24.37 -5.62 -7.75
N MET A 31 -24.97 -6.07 -6.64
CA MET A 31 -25.41 -7.46 -6.45
C MET A 31 -26.86 -7.58 -5.91
N PRO A 32 -27.86 -6.82 -6.43
CA PRO A 32 -29.22 -6.83 -5.89
C PRO A 32 -30.03 -8.08 -6.27
N THR A 33 -29.66 -8.80 -7.34
CA THR A 33 -30.42 -9.95 -7.83
C THR A 33 -29.65 -11.26 -7.79
N GLN A 34 -30.37 -12.39 -7.87
CA GLN A 34 -29.76 -13.71 -8.03
C GLN A 34 -28.86 -13.78 -9.27
N ARG A 35 -29.24 -13.11 -10.37
CA ARG A 35 -28.42 -13.04 -11.57
C ARG A 35 -27.12 -12.31 -11.30
N ASP A 36 -27.15 -11.19 -10.59
CA ASP A 36 -25.94 -10.42 -10.29
C ASP A 36 -25.00 -11.20 -9.36
N LEU A 37 -25.55 -11.89 -8.36
CA LEU A 37 -24.78 -12.79 -7.50
C LEU A 37 -24.15 -13.95 -8.28
N ALA A 38 -24.87 -14.52 -9.24
CA ALA A 38 -24.36 -15.56 -10.12
C ALA A 38 -23.27 -15.05 -11.09
N LEU A 39 -23.26 -13.76 -11.43
CA LEU A 39 -22.18 -13.14 -12.21
C LEU A 39 -20.95 -12.83 -11.33
N ALA A 40 -21.17 -12.30 -10.13
CA ALA A 40 -20.10 -11.93 -9.20
C ALA A 40 -19.40 -13.15 -8.58
N TYR A 41 -20.11 -14.28 -8.48
CA TYR A 41 -19.59 -15.51 -7.90
C TYR A 41 -20.01 -16.73 -8.73
N SER A 42 -20.30 -17.85 -8.09
CA SER A 42 -20.65 -19.08 -8.80
C SER A 42 -22.05 -19.01 -9.44
N PRO A 43 -22.23 -19.52 -10.66
CA PRO A 43 -21.22 -20.16 -11.52
C PRO A 43 -20.43 -19.19 -12.42
N GLY A 44 -20.84 -17.92 -12.56
CA GLY A 44 -20.34 -17.00 -13.59
C GLY A 44 -18.88 -16.59 -13.45
N VAL A 45 -18.35 -16.49 -12.22
CA VAL A 45 -16.95 -16.13 -11.95
C VAL A 45 -15.96 -17.08 -12.62
N ALA A 46 -16.36 -18.33 -12.88
CA ALA A 46 -15.53 -19.33 -13.56
C ALA A 46 -15.05 -18.83 -14.93
N TYR A 47 -15.88 -18.09 -15.67
CA TYR A 47 -15.49 -17.57 -16.99
C TYR A 47 -14.38 -16.52 -16.91
N ALA A 48 -14.35 -15.70 -15.85
CA ALA A 48 -13.24 -14.78 -15.63
C ALA A 48 -11.95 -15.54 -15.27
N CYS A 49 -12.05 -16.60 -14.47
CA CYS A 49 -10.92 -17.47 -14.17
C CYS A 49 -10.38 -18.17 -15.42
N GLU A 50 -11.23 -18.76 -16.25
CA GLU A 50 -10.86 -19.41 -17.51
C GLU A 50 -10.19 -18.42 -18.48
N ALA A 51 -10.68 -17.19 -18.56
CA ALA A 51 -10.06 -16.14 -19.36
C ALA A 51 -8.63 -15.80 -18.87
N ILE A 52 -8.40 -15.74 -17.56
CA ILE A 52 -7.06 -15.51 -16.99
C ILE A 52 -6.15 -16.72 -17.18
N VAL A 53 -6.68 -17.95 -17.13
CA VAL A 53 -5.91 -19.16 -17.46
C VAL A 53 -5.47 -19.14 -18.93
N ALA A 54 -6.32 -18.68 -19.84
CA ALA A 54 -6.00 -18.56 -21.26
C ALA A 54 -5.02 -17.41 -21.55
N ASP A 55 -5.16 -16.28 -20.85
CA ASP A 55 -4.28 -15.11 -20.95
C ASP A 55 -4.09 -14.44 -19.58
N PRO A 56 -2.93 -14.63 -18.92
CA PRO A 56 -2.64 -14.02 -17.63
C PRO A 56 -2.73 -12.49 -17.59
N HIS A 57 -2.58 -11.79 -18.73
CA HIS A 57 -2.73 -10.34 -18.77
C HIS A 57 -4.16 -9.88 -18.50
N GLN A 58 -5.17 -10.74 -18.68
CA GLN A 58 -6.56 -10.45 -18.32
C GLN A 58 -6.73 -10.18 -16.83
N ALA A 59 -5.82 -10.61 -15.96
CA ALA A 59 -5.90 -10.33 -14.52
C ALA A 59 -6.00 -8.84 -14.22
N SER A 60 -5.31 -7.98 -14.98
CA SER A 60 -5.38 -6.52 -14.80
C SER A 60 -6.69 -5.89 -15.28
N LEU A 61 -7.46 -6.60 -16.13
CA LEU A 61 -8.73 -6.11 -16.70
C LEU A 61 -9.96 -6.69 -15.99
N LEU A 62 -9.86 -7.95 -15.53
CA LEU A 62 -10.95 -8.70 -14.93
C LEU A 62 -10.92 -8.68 -13.40
N THR A 63 -9.90 -8.07 -12.80
CA THR A 63 -9.77 -7.93 -11.34
C THR A 63 -9.33 -6.52 -10.95
N ALA A 64 -9.28 -6.24 -9.65
CA ALA A 64 -8.76 -4.98 -9.14
C ALA A 64 -7.24 -4.81 -9.31
N ARG A 65 -6.50 -5.86 -9.70
CA ARG A 65 -5.03 -5.89 -9.81
C ARG A 65 -4.45 -4.64 -10.47
N GLY A 66 -5.05 -4.18 -11.57
CA GLY A 66 -4.54 -3.03 -12.34
C GLY A 66 -4.50 -1.71 -11.57
N ASN A 67 -5.34 -1.53 -10.54
CA ASN A 67 -5.39 -0.32 -9.71
C ASN A 67 -4.94 -0.56 -8.26
N LEU A 68 -4.64 -1.80 -7.89
CA LEU A 68 -4.41 -2.20 -6.51
C LEU A 68 -2.91 -2.20 -6.17
N VAL A 69 -2.53 -1.39 -5.18
CA VAL A 69 -1.16 -1.29 -4.66
C VAL A 69 -1.09 -1.88 -3.24
N ALA A 70 -0.02 -2.62 -2.94
CA ALA A 70 0.27 -3.00 -1.57
C ALA A 70 1.12 -1.92 -0.89
N VAL A 71 0.68 -1.40 0.25
CA VAL A 71 1.55 -0.62 1.15
C VAL A 71 2.09 -1.58 2.19
N ILE A 72 3.40 -1.87 2.15
CA ILE A 72 4.01 -2.93 2.94
C ILE A 72 5.04 -2.37 3.90
N THR A 73 4.96 -2.78 5.16
CA THR A 73 5.94 -2.49 6.20
C THR A 73 6.21 -3.72 7.06
N ASN A 74 7.32 -3.72 7.80
CA ASN A 74 7.50 -4.59 8.97
C ASN A 74 7.52 -3.82 10.30
N GLY A 75 7.26 -2.50 10.25
CA GLY A 75 7.15 -1.64 11.43
C GLY A 75 8.47 -1.34 12.14
N THR A 76 9.61 -1.49 11.44
CA THR A 76 10.94 -1.34 12.03
C THR A 76 11.46 0.09 12.04
N ALA A 77 10.87 1.00 11.26
CA ALA A 77 11.24 2.41 11.21
C ALA A 77 10.02 3.33 11.06
N VAL A 78 8.99 3.14 11.90
CA VAL A 78 7.74 3.89 11.79
C VAL A 78 7.96 5.34 12.19
N LEU A 79 7.90 6.26 11.24
CA LEU A 79 8.07 7.71 11.46
C LEU A 79 9.35 8.00 12.29
N GLY A 80 9.25 8.90 13.28
CA GLY A 80 10.30 9.14 14.29
C GLY A 80 10.23 8.21 15.50
N LEU A 81 9.38 7.18 15.48
CA LEU A 81 9.15 6.26 16.62
C LEU A 81 10.08 5.05 16.60
N GLY A 82 10.70 4.78 15.45
CA GLY A 82 11.63 3.67 15.26
C GLY A 82 10.91 2.32 15.18
N ASN A 83 11.54 1.29 15.75
CA ASN A 83 11.00 -0.06 15.71
C ASN A 83 9.93 -0.26 16.78
N ILE A 84 8.67 -0.08 16.39
CA ILE A 84 7.49 -0.30 17.23
C ILE A 84 6.68 -1.53 16.81
N GLY A 85 7.15 -2.24 15.78
CA GLY A 85 6.56 -3.46 15.26
C GLY A 85 5.33 -3.23 14.37
N PRO A 86 4.89 -4.30 13.68
CA PRO A 86 3.88 -4.23 12.62
C PRO A 86 2.54 -3.68 13.11
N LEU A 87 2.04 -4.16 14.26
CA LEU A 87 0.74 -3.73 14.79
C LEU A 87 0.68 -2.23 15.10
N ALA A 88 1.76 -1.68 15.66
CA ALA A 88 1.80 -0.26 16.00
C ALA A 88 2.03 0.63 14.77
N GLY A 89 2.61 0.08 13.69
CA GLY A 89 2.74 0.75 12.39
C GLY A 89 1.43 0.83 11.59
N LYS A 90 0.48 -0.09 11.83
CA LYS A 90 -0.77 -0.18 11.08
C LYS A 90 -1.53 1.15 10.89
N PRO A 91 -1.69 2.03 11.92
CA PRO A 91 -2.36 3.31 11.71
C PRO A 91 -1.68 4.20 10.68
N VAL A 92 -0.35 4.12 10.53
CA VAL A 92 0.41 4.88 9.51
C VAL A 92 0.14 4.31 8.13
N MET A 93 0.17 2.98 7.98
CA MET A 93 -0.05 2.31 6.69
C MET A 93 -1.46 2.49 6.14
N GLU A 94 -2.48 2.35 6.99
CA GLU A 94 -3.86 2.73 6.62
C GLU A 94 -3.92 4.21 6.19
N GLY A 95 -3.14 5.09 6.84
CA GLY A 95 -3.05 6.50 6.50
C GLY A 95 -2.51 6.70 5.09
N LYS A 96 -1.42 6.02 4.73
CA LYS A 96 -0.88 5.98 3.37
C LYS A 96 -1.93 5.49 2.37
N GLY A 97 -2.66 4.43 2.68
CA GLY A 97 -3.76 3.94 1.84
C GLY A 97 -4.84 4.99 1.57
N VAL A 98 -5.28 5.73 2.59
CA VAL A 98 -6.22 6.84 2.42
C VAL A 98 -5.64 7.97 1.54
N LEU A 99 -4.35 8.26 1.66
CA LEU A 99 -3.69 9.28 0.82
C LEU A 99 -3.62 8.85 -0.65
N PHE A 100 -3.24 7.60 -0.93
CA PHE A 100 -3.27 7.02 -2.29
C PHE A 100 -4.66 7.14 -2.91
N GLN A 101 -5.70 6.74 -2.18
CA GLN A 101 -7.07 6.83 -2.67
C GLN A 101 -7.50 8.27 -2.89
N LYS A 102 -7.22 9.16 -1.93
CA LYS A 102 -7.70 10.55 -1.93
C LYS A 102 -7.08 11.38 -3.03
N PHE A 103 -5.78 11.21 -3.30
CA PHE A 103 -5.02 12.07 -4.19
C PHE A 103 -4.76 11.46 -5.57
N ALA A 104 -4.77 10.13 -5.70
CA ALA A 104 -4.46 9.45 -6.96
C ALA A 104 -5.55 8.46 -7.43
N GLY A 105 -6.58 8.19 -6.61
CA GLY A 105 -7.61 7.20 -6.94
C GLY A 105 -7.09 5.75 -6.99
N ILE A 106 -5.96 5.49 -6.31
CA ILE A 106 -5.33 4.17 -6.25
C ILE A 106 -5.86 3.41 -5.05
N ASP A 107 -6.37 2.21 -5.30
CA ASP A 107 -6.83 1.30 -4.25
C ASP A 107 -5.63 0.68 -3.53
N VAL A 108 -5.71 0.55 -2.21
CA VAL A 108 -4.59 0.03 -1.40
C VAL A 108 -5.06 -1.06 -0.45
N PHE A 109 -4.24 -2.10 -0.31
CA PHE A 109 -4.17 -2.89 0.91
C PHE A 109 -2.87 -2.61 1.65
N ASP A 110 -2.99 -2.25 2.92
CA ASP A 110 -1.88 -2.19 3.85
C ASP A 110 -1.57 -3.58 4.41
N LEU A 111 -0.28 -3.94 4.42
CA LEU A 111 0.22 -5.23 4.88
C LEU A 111 1.39 -5.03 5.86
N GLU A 112 1.12 -5.22 7.14
CA GLU A 112 2.13 -5.17 8.19
C GLU A 112 2.69 -6.58 8.45
N ILE A 113 3.86 -6.87 7.89
CA ILE A 113 4.49 -8.20 7.94
C ILE A 113 5.32 -8.34 9.22
N ALA A 114 5.02 -9.35 10.03
CA ALA A 114 5.78 -9.67 11.24
C ALA A 114 7.05 -10.49 10.93
N GLU A 115 7.95 -9.93 10.12
CA GLU A 115 9.24 -10.56 9.75
C GLU A 115 10.35 -9.50 9.67
N ASN A 116 11.48 -9.79 10.31
CA ASN A 116 12.64 -8.90 10.41
C ASN A 116 13.84 -9.39 9.60
N ASP A 117 13.85 -10.67 9.20
CA ASP A 117 14.84 -11.21 8.29
C ASP A 117 14.59 -10.65 6.87
N PRO A 118 15.55 -9.92 6.26
CA PRO A 118 15.35 -9.29 4.96
C PRO A 118 15.07 -10.28 3.83
N ASP A 119 15.69 -11.46 3.86
CA ASP A 119 15.50 -12.49 2.82
C ASP A 119 14.11 -13.08 2.89
N LYS A 120 13.66 -13.46 4.09
CA LYS A 120 12.30 -13.96 4.29
C LYS A 120 11.25 -12.90 3.99
N LEU A 121 11.51 -11.63 4.34
CA LEU A 121 10.62 -10.53 4.02
C LEU A 121 10.49 -10.37 2.50
N VAL A 122 11.60 -10.45 1.76
CA VAL A 122 11.59 -10.43 0.29
C VAL A 122 10.80 -11.62 -0.26
N ASP A 123 10.98 -12.82 0.27
CA ASP A 123 10.23 -14.01 -0.15
C ASP A 123 8.72 -13.85 0.04
N ILE A 124 8.31 -13.36 1.22
CA ILE A 124 6.90 -13.09 1.52
C ILE A 124 6.35 -12.07 0.53
N ILE A 125 7.01 -10.92 0.37
CA ILE A 125 6.52 -9.84 -0.50
C ILE A 125 6.47 -10.28 -1.96
N ALA A 126 7.50 -10.96 -2.46
CA ALA A 126 7.54 -11.43 -3.84
C ALA A 126 6.41 -12.44 -4.13
N SER A 127 6.04 -13.27 -3.15
CA SER A 127 4.92 -14.22 -3.30
C SER A 127 3.56 -13.53 -3.50
N LEU A 128 3.42 -12.26 -3.13
CA LEU A 128 2.19 -11.47 -3.26
C LEU A 128 2.05 -10.82 -4.64
N GLU A 129 3.06 -10.94 -5.52
CA GLU A 129 3.04 -10.36 -6.86
C GLU A 129 1.74 -10.63 -7.63
N PRO A 130 1.10 -11.82 -7.59
CA PRO A 130 -0.14 -12.09 -8.33
C PRO A 130 -1.38 -11.31 -7.87
N THR A 131 -1.34 -10.68 -6.69
CA THR A 131 -2.45 -9.87 -6.17
C THR A 131 -2.37 -8.41 -6.64
N PHE A 132 -1.17 -7.84 -6.66
CA PHE A 132 -0.97 -6.40 -6.77
C PHE A 132 -0.46 -5.94 -8.13
N GLY A 133 -0.85 -4.73 -8.54
CA GLY A 133 -0.30 -4.03 -9.70
C GLY A 133 0.98 -3.25 -9.37
N GLY A 134 1.26 -3.02 -8.09
CA GLY A 134 2.50 -2.39 -7.61
C GLY A 134 2.71 -2.58 -6.11
N ILE A 135 3.95 -2.42 -5.66
CA ILE A 135 4.35 -2.49 -4.26
C ILE A 135 4.95 -1.16 -3.82
N ASN A 136 4.44 -0.63 -2.71
CA ASN A 136 5.00 0.51 -1.99
C ASN A 136 5.55 0.03 -0.64
N LEU A 137 6.86 -0.08 -0.54
CA LEU A 137 7.56 -0.36 0.72
C LEU A 137 7.59 0.89 1.59
N GLU A 138 7.36 0.72 2.88
CA GLU A 138 7.34 1.83 3.83
C GLU A 138 7.83 1.46 5.23
N ASP A 139 8.47 2.41 5.91
CA ASP A 139 8.86 2.32 7.32
C ASP A 139 9.69 1.05 7.64
N ILE A 140 10.55 0.63 6.71
CA ILE A 140 11.54 -0.44 6.88
C ILE A 140 12.88 0.20 7.21
N LYS A 141 13.52 -0.24 8.30
CA LYS A 141 14.78 0.34 8.76
C LYS A 141 15.93 0.15 7.76
N ALA A 142 16.86 1.10 7.79
CA ALA A 142 18.15 0.98 7.13
C ALA A 142 19.13 0.16 8.01
N PRO A 143 20.09 -0.56 7.39
CA PRO A 143 20.34 -0.67 5.96
C PRO A 143 19.45 -1.69 5.22
N GLU A 144 18.64 -2.47 5.94
CA GLU A 144 17.89 -3.60 5.39
C GLU A 144 16.92 -3.18 4.26
N CYS A 145 16.31 -2.00 4.36
CA CYS A 145 15.40 -1.48 3.35
C CYS A 145 16.01 -1.35 1.94
N PHE A 146 17.32 -1.11 1.83
CA PHE A 146 18.02 -1.05 0.54
C PHE A 146 18.12 -2.43 -0.10
N GLU A 147 18.44 -3.45 0.71
CA GLU A 147 18.54 -4.82 0.23
C GLU A 147 17.19 -5.37 -0.19
N VAL A 148 16.15 -5.16 0.65
CA VAL A 148 14.78 -5.54 0.36
C VAL A 148 14.29 -4.89 -0.94
N GLY A 149 14.42 -3.56 -1.05
CA GLY A 149 13.97 -2.83 -2.24
C GLY A 149 14.75 -3.18 -3.52
N ARG A 150 16.04 -3.55 -3.41
CA ARG A 150 16.83 -4.01 -4.56
C ARG A 150 16.37 -5.41 -5.01
N LYS A 151 16.32 -6.38 -4.09
CA LYS A 151 15.96 -7.77 -4.41
C LYS A 151 14.54 -7.88 -4.97
N LEU A 152 13.59 -7.10 -4.44
CA LEU A 152 12.22 -7.09 -4.96
C LEU A 152 12.13 -6.51 -6.38
N ARG A 153 12.84 -5.41 -6.67
CA ARG A 153 12.89 -4.85 -8.03
C ARG A 153 13.54 -5.79 -9.05
N GLU A 154 14.49 -6.63 -8.62
CA GLU A 154 15.12 -7.63 -9.48
C GLU A 154 14.23 -8.86 -9.71
N ARG A 155 13.41 -9.24 -8.73
CA ARG A 155 12.61 -10.46 -8.76
C ARG A 155 11.21 -10.27 -9.31
N MET A 156 10.61 -9.11 -9.12
CA MET A 156 9.19 -8.88 -9.42
C MET A 156 8.97 -8.24 -10.78
N ASN A 157 7.87 -8.60 -11.45
CA ASN A 157 7.48 -8.01 -12.75
C ASN A 157 6.52 -6.81 -12.62
N ILE A 158 6.29 -6.34 -11.39
CA ILE A 158 5.50 -5.14 -11.09
C ILE A 158 6.38 -4.06 -10.47
N PRO A 159 6.01 -2.77 -10.56
CA PRO A 159 6.78 -1.69 -9.95
C PRO A 159 6.89 -1.88 -8.43
N VAL A 160 8.11 -1.74 -7.92
CA VAL A 160 8.41 -1.70 -6.48
C VAL A 160 9.06 -0.35 -6.17
N PHE A 161 8.42 0.40 -5.28
CA PHE A 161 8.82 1.72 -4.84
C PHE A 161 9.02 1.74 -3.32
N HIS A 162 9.95 2.55 -2.83
CA HIS A 162 10.12 2.80 -1.39
C HIS A 162 9.96 4.29 -1.16
N ASP A 163 8.91 4.69 -0.44
CA ASP A 163 8.49 6.09 -0.37
C ASP A 163 9.45 6.91 0.50
N ASP A 164 9.87 6.39 1.66
CA ASP A 164 10.88 7.06 2.50
C ASP A 164 12.20 7.39 1.76
N GLN A 165 12.59 6.56 0.80
CA GLN A 165 13.82 6.76 0.00
C GLN A 165 13.54 7.62 -1.23
N HIS A 166 12.79 7.08 -2.18
CA HIS A 166 12.63 7.66 -3.51
C HIS A 166 11.64 8.83 -3.49
N GLY A 167 10.54 8.72 -2.74
CA GLY A 167 9.53 9.78 -2.62
C GLY A 167 10.13 11.04 -2.01
N THR A 168 10.85 10.88 -0.89
CA THR A 168 11.60 11.98 -0.28
C THR A 168 12.61 12.60 -1.25
N ALA A 169 13.40 11.78 -1.96
CA ALA A 169 14.39 12.28 -2.91
C ALA A 169 13.74 13.07 -4.08
N ILE A 170 12.59 12.63 -4.59
CA ILE A 170 11.85 13.33 -5.66
C ILE A 170 11.41 14.72 -5.19
N ILE A 171 10.80 14.82 -4.01
CA ILE A 171 10.32 16.11 -3.48
C ILE A 171 11.48 17.05 -3.15
N VAL A 172 12.57 16.53 -2.58
CA VAL A 172 13.79 17.32 -2.33
C VAL A 172 14.40 17.82 -3.63
N GLY A 173 14.47 16.97 -4.66
CA GLY A 173 14.95 17.35 -5.99
C GLY A 173 14.11 18.47 -6.62
N ALA A 174 12.79 18.36 -6.54
CA ALA A 174 11.87 19.40 -7.01
C ALA A 174 12.05 20.73 -6.25
N ALA A 175 12.22 20.67 -4.92
CA ALA A 175 12.46 21.85 -4.10
C ALA A 175 13.77 22.56 -4.47
N ILE A 176 14.86 21.80 -4.66
CA ILE A 176 16.16 22.35 -5.06
C ILE A 176 16.07 22.96 -6.46
N LEU A 177 15.42 22.28 -7.41
CA LEU A 177 15.25 22.79 -8.78
C LEU A 177 14.52 24.13 -8.78
N ASN A 178 13.43 24.24 -8.02
CA ASN A 178 12.70 25.50 -7.87
C ASN A 178 13.55 26.59 -7.21
N ALA A 179 14.36 26.24 -6.21
CA ALA A 179 15.25 27.19 -5.57
C ALA A 179 16.32 27.73 -6.54
N LEU A 180 16.90 26.86 -7.38
CA LEU A 180 17.86 27.27 -8.41
C LEU A 180 17.21 28.20 -9.43
N HIS A 181 15.98 27.89 -9.87
CA HIS A 181 15.23 28.75 -10.77
C HIS A 181 14.99 30.15 -10.19
N VAL A 182 14.56 30.25 -8.93
CA VAL A 182 14.34 31.54 -8.23
C VAL A 182 15.64 32.33 -8.09
N LEU A 183 16.77 31.65 -7.90
CA LEU A 183 18.09 32.26 -7.78
C LEU A 183 18.73 32.59 -9.14
N GLY A 184 18.12 32.19 -10.27
CA GLY A 184 18.67 32.37 -11.62
C GLY A 184 19.97 31.60 -11.85
N LYS A 185 20.12 30.42 -11.24
CA LYS A 185 21.30 29.55 -11.36
C LYS A 185 21.04 28.32 -12.22
#